data_AF-A0A0S8GSS3-F1
#
_entry.id   AF-A0A0S8GSS3-F1
#
_cell.length_a   1.000
_cell.length_b   1.000
_cell.length_c   1.000
_cell.angle_alpha   90.00
_cell.angle_beta   90.00
_cell.angle_gamma   90.00
#
_symmetry.space_group_name_H-M   'P 1'
#
loop_
_entity.id
_entity.type
_entity.pdbx_description
1 polymer ?
#
loop_
_entity_poly.entity_id
_entity_poly.type
_entity_poly.pdbx_seq_one_letter_code
_entity_poly.pdbx_strand_id
1 'polypeptide(L)'
;MDQKNLCLGFWAVLLLLSEIVNAQQTPLPFHTVEGNSGVFITPTAYLANPPAEGEILGKPSFSVSGAFIGEKDFQSYAVTENLFGNIEIGFAAERIGLDDWPDEVFQATGAGLTVKDYALVYNLNTRVNLVKEGSFDCPWMPAITLGAHFKWNDQL
;
A
#
# COMPACT_ATOMS: atom_id res chain seq x y z
N MET A 1 -34.28 13.88 4.38
CA MET A 1 -34.25 12.52 3.81
C MET A 1 -33.65 11.64 4.90
N ASP A 2 -34.46 10.75 5.47
CA ASP A 2 -34.20 10.10 6.77
C ASP A 2 -33.08 9.05 6.65
N GLN A 3 -32.02 9.21 7.45
CA GLN A 3 -30.75 8.45 7.39
C GLN A 3 -30.94 6.95 7.68
N LYS A 4 -32.05 6.61 8.35
CA LYS A 4 -32.50 5.22 8.58
C LYS A 4 -32.87 4.48 7.28
N ASN A 5 -33.36 5.20 6.28
CA ASN A 5 -33.83 4.60 5.03
C ASN A 5 -32.68 4.20 4.07
N LEU A 6 -31.49 4.79 4.23
CA LEU A 6 -30.32 4.43 3.44
C LEU A 6 -29.73 3.08 3.90
N CYS A 7 -29.75 2.82 5.21
CA CYS A 7 -29.39 1.52 5.76
C CYS A 7 -30.36 0.45 5.28
N LEU A 8 -31.68 0.70 5.37
CA LEU A 8 -32.76 -0.22 4.95
C LEU A 8 -32.70 -0.66 3.48
N GLY A 9 -32.29 0.23 2.56
CA GLY A 9 -32.17 -0.11 1.14
C GLY A 9 -31.09 -1.14 0.79
N PHE A 10 -30.03 -1.24 1.61
CA PHE A 10 -28.93 -2.18 1.40
C PHE A 10 -29.21 -3.60 1.97
N TRP A 11 -30.25 -3.73 2.82
CA TRP A 11 -30.61 -5.00 3.47
C TRP A 11 -31.05 -6.10 2.50
N ALA A 12 -31.62 -5.76 1.34
CA ALA A 12 -32.15 -6.78 0.43
C ALA A 12 -31.07 -7.53 -0.37
N VAL A 13 -29.87 -6.97 -0.51
CA VAL A 13 -28.81 -7.55 -1.37
C VAL A 13 -27.75 -8.30 -0.56
N LEU A 14 -27.58 -8.00 0.73
CA LEU A 14 -26.47 -8.54 1.55
C LEU A 14 -26.83 -9.76 2.44
N LEU A 15 -28.10 -10.14 2.55
CA LEU A 15 -28.58 -11.21 3.43
C LEU A 15 -28.19 -12.64 3.01
N LEU A 16 -27.38 -12.82 1.97
CA LEU A 16 -26.95 -14.13 1.47
C LEU A 16 -25.47 -14.49 1.77
N LEU A 17 -24.70 -13.63 2.44
CA LEU A 17 -23.26 -13.86 2.69
C LEU A 17 -22.84 -13.78 4.17
N SER A 18 -23.78 -13.70 5.09
CA SER A 18 -23.49 -13.46 6.51
C SER A 18 -23.22 -14.74 7.29
N GLU A 19 -22.12 -15.45 7.03
CA GLU A 19 -21.54 -16.35 8.04
C GLU A 19 -20.00 -16.26 8.08
N ILE A 20 -19.52 -15.74 9.22
CA ILE A 20 -18.19 -15.89 9.82
C ILE A 20 -17.06 -14.99 9.27
N VAL A 21 -16.96 -13.78 9.82
CA VAL A 21 -15.64 -13.19 10.17
C VAL A 21 -15.77 -12.51 11.53
N ASN A 22 -15.28 -13.18 12.57
CA ASN A 22 -15.10 -12.60 13.90
C ASN A 22 -13.64 -12.14 13.97
N ALA A 23 -13.37 -10.85 13.74
CA ALA A 23 -12.02 -10.29 13.70
C ALA A 23 -11.86 -9.21 14.78
N GLN A 24 -11.54 -9.61 16.01
CA GLN A 24 -11.31 -8.67 17.12
C GLN A 24 -9.87 -8.11 17.15
N GLN A 25 -9.03 -8.36 16.14
CA GLN A 25 -7.77 -7.65 15.96
C GLN A 25 -7.39 -7.75 14.49
N THR A 26 -7.70 -6.71 13.72
CA THR A 26 -7.20 -6.59 12.35
C THR A 26 -5.67 -6.62 12.42
N PRO A 27 -5.00 -7.59 11.78
CA PRO A 27 -3.54 -7.65 11.80
C PRO A 27 -2.99 -6.32 11.29
N LEU A 28 -1.94 -5.81 11.97
CA LEU A 28 -1.27 -4.59 11.54
C LEU A 28 -0.84 -4.78 10.07
N PRO A 29 -1.32 -3.93 9.16
CA PRO A 29 -0.97 -4.09 7.75
C PRO A 29 0.54 -3.93 7.61
N PHE A 30 1.15 -4.85 6.85
CA PHE A 30 2.53 -4.71 6.41
C PHE A 30 2.63 -3.58 5.38
N HIS A 31 3.83 -3.28 4.90
CA HIS A 31 3.94 -2.53 3.66
C HIS A 31 3.73 -3.44 2.46
N THR A 32 3.17 -2.88 1.40
CA THR A 32 3.35 -3.45 0.07
C THR A 32 4.78 -3.22 -0.40
N VAL A 33 5.15 -3.88 -1.50
CA VAL A 33 6.39 -3.65 -2.24
C VAL A 33 6.56 -2.18 -2.62
N GLU A 34 5.45 -1.46 -2.77
CA GLU A 34 5.41 -0.04 -3.11
C GLU A 34 5.48 0.90 -1.89
N GLY A 35 5.42 0.36 -0.68
CA GLY A 35 5.57 1.09 0.58
C GLY A 35 4.31 1.74 1.16
N ASN A 36 3.12 1.45 0.62
CA ASN A 36 1.86 1.79 1.31
C ASN A 36 1.43 0.63 2.22
N SER A 37 0.57 0.86 3.22
CA SER A 37 0.12 -0.29 4.03
C SER A 37 -0.81 -1.24 3.27
N GLY A 38 -0.55 -2.52 3.44
CA GLY A 38 -1.20 -3.61 2.75
C GLY A 38 -0.56 -4.97 3.05
N VAL A 39 -0.67 -5.87 2.08
CA VAL A 39 -0.05 -7.20 2.10
C VAL A 39 0.66 -7.40 0.78
N PHE A 40 1.98 -7.29 0.78
CA PHE A 40 2.89 -7.51 -0.36
C PHE A 40 2.56 -6.70 -1.63
N ILE A 41 1.55 -7.05 -2.41
CA ILE A 41 1.12 -6.27 -3.60
C ILE A 41 -0.28 -5.68 -3.46
N THR A 42 -0.98 -6.00 -2.37
CA THR A 42 -2.39 -5.65 -2.17
C THR A 42 -2.49 -4.57 -1.10
N PRO A 43 -2.76 -3.30 -1.46
CA PRO A 43 -3.04 -2.26 -0.48
C PRO A 43 -4.29 -2.63 0.34
N THR A 44 -4.31 -2.28 1.62
CA THR A 44 -5.51 -2.44 2.46
C THR A 44 -6.15 -1.09 2.76
N ALA A 45 -7.29 -1.06 3.43
CA ALA A 45 -7.87 0.18 3.95
C ALA A 45 -7.21 0.64 5.26
N TYR A 46 -6.41 -0.22 5.91
CA TYR A 46 -5.78 0.06 7.19
C TYR A 46 -4.45 0.79 7.00
N LEU A 47 -4.08 1.61 7.98
CA LEU A 47 -2.80 2.31 8.04
C LEU A 47 -1.79 1.48 8.85
N ALA A 48 -0.50 1.59 8.55
CA ALA A 48 0.55 0.84 9.25
C ALA A 48 0.88 1.56 10.56
N ASN A 49 0.60 0.93 11.70
CA ASN A 49 0.94 1.46 13.03
C ASN A 49 0.37 2.87 13.30
N PRO A 50 -0.97 3.05 13.15
CA PRO A 50 -1.62 4.33 13.41
C PRO A 50 -1.48 4.73 14.90
N PRO A 51 -1.59 6.02 15.22
CA PRO A 51 -1.56 6.49 16.60
C PRO A 51 -2.60 5.80 17.49
N ALA A 52 -2.29 5.66 18.77
CA ALA A 52 -3.28 5.28 19.77
C ALA A 52 -4.37 6.37 19.90
N GLU A 53 -5.49 6.03 20.53
CA GLU A 53 -6.56 7.00 20.76
C GLU A 53 -6.06 8.19 21.58
N GLY A 54 -6.26 9.41 21.07
CA GLY A 54 -5.77 10.65 21.67
C GLY A 54 -4.36 11.07 21.25
N GLU A 55 -3.62 10.23 20.51
CA GLU A 55 -2.32 10.58 19.95
C GLU A 55 -2.44 11.16 18.53
N ILE A 56 -1.54 12.09 18.21
CA ILE A 56 -1.51 12.77 16.90
C ILE A 56 -0.54 12.06 15.95
N LEU A 57 0.53 11.47 16.48
CA LEU A 57 1.57 10.81 15.71
C LEU A 57 1.53 9.31 15.95
N GLY A 58 1.61 8.55 14.86
CA GLY A 58 1.84 7.11 14.94
C GLY A 58 3.26 6.78 15.35
N LYS A 59 3.57 5.50 15.28
CA LYS A 59 4.94 5.03 15.38
C LYS A 59 5.47 4.80 13.96
N PRO A 60 6.75 5.13 13.70
CA PRO A 60 7.34 4.88 12.39
C PRO A 60 7.29 3.37 12.09
N SER A 61 6.93 3.05 10.86
CA SER A 61 6.92 1.68 10.36
C SER A 61 7.93 1.55 9.26
N PHE A 62 8.70 0.46 9.27
CA PHE A 62 9.72 0.16 8.26
C PHE A 62 9.55 -1.27 7.76
N SER A 63 9.84 -1.50 6.48
CA SER A 63 9.87 -2.83 5.88
C SER A 63 10.99 -3.00 4.87
N VAL A 64 11.38 -4.26 4.71
CA VAL A 64 12.25 -4.74 3.64
C VAL A 64 11.54 -5.90 2.98
N SER A 65 11.33 -5.82 1.67
CA SER A 65 10.72 -6.88 0.88
C SER A 65 11.64 -7.27 -0.26
N GLY A 66 11.69 -8.55 -0.59
CA GLY A 66 12.48 -9.06 -1.71
C GLY A 66 11.74 -10.16 -2.44
N ALA A 67 11.86 -10.17 -3.76
CA ALA A 67 11.36 -11.25 -4.61
C ALA A 67 12.42 -11.62 -5.63
N PHE A 68 12.68 -12.92 -5.78
CA PHE A 68 13.65 -13.48 -6.72
C PHE A 68 12.89 -14.39 -7.67
N ILE A 69 12.86 -14.03 -8.95
CA ILE A 69 12.10 -14.74 -9.99
C ILE A 69 13.07 -15.07 -11.14
N GLY A 70 13.64 -16.27 -11.09
CA GLY A 70 14.66 -16.68 -12.05
C GLY A 70 15.89 -15.78 -11.95
N GLU A 71 16.22 -15.12 -13.06
CA GLU A 71 17.37 -14.21 -13.20
C GLU A 71 17.02 -12.76 -12.83
N LYS A 72 15.73 -12.45 -12.59
CA LYS A 72 15.27 -11.12 -12.14
C LYS A 72 15.12 -11.05 -10.63
N ASP A 73 15.61 -9.96 -10.04
CA ASP A 73 15.45 -9.67 -8.61
C ASP A 73 14.72 -8.35 -8.37
N PHE A 74 13.98 -8.30 -7.27
CA PHE A 74 13.28 -7.11 -6.80
C PHE A 74 13.57 -6.93 -5.32
N GLN A 75 13.91 -5.72 -4.91
CA GLN A 75 14.13 -5.36 -3.52
C GLN A 75 13.42 -4.04 -3.24
N SER A 76 12.71 -3.95 -2.12
CA SER A 76 12.02 -2.74 -1.69
C SER A 76 12.32 -2.44 -0.22
N TYR A 77 12.55 -1.16 0.05
CA TYR A 77 12.72 -0.60 1.37
C TYR A 77 11.67 0.48 1.54
N ALA A 78 10.79 0.34 2.51
CA ALA A 78 9.74 1.32 2.75
C ALA A 78 9.74 1.80 4.19
N VAL A 79 9.37 3.07 4.35
CA VAL A 79 9.10 3.70 5.64
C VAL A 79 7.79 4.46 5.57
N THR A 80 6.96 4.36 6.59
CA THR A 80 5.75 5.17 6.75
C THR A 80 5.66 5.79 8.13
N GLU A 81 4.98 6.92 8.19
CA GLU A 81 4.63 7.63 9.43
C GLU A 81 3.16 8.06 9.36
N ASN A 82 2.48 8.06 10.51
CA ASN A 82 1.09 8.50 10.58
C ASN A 82 1.00 9.85 11.27
N LEU A 83 0.27 10.77 10.67
CA LEU A 83 0.02 12.12 11.15
C LEU A 83 -1.48 12.32 11.37
N PHE A 84 -1.81 13.09 12.40
CA PHE A 84 -3.17 13.55 12.71
C PHE A 84 -4.22 12.45 12.88
N GLY A 85 -3.83 11.25 13.29
CA GLY A 85 -4.78 10.18 13.57
C GLY A 85 -5.22 9.35 12.36
N ASN A 86 -5.13 9.89 11.15
CA ASN A 86 -5.75 9.29 9.97
C ASN A 86 -5.00 9.53 8.65
N ILE A 87 -3.86 10.21 8.66
CA ILE A 87 -3.04 10.45 7.46
C ILE A 87 -1.79 9.58 7.56
N GLU A 88 -1.50 8.79 6.55
CA GLU A 88 -0.23 8.06 6.41
C GLU A 88 0.58 8.70 5.28
N ILE A 89 1.85 8.98 5.55
CA ILE A 89 2.83 9.37 4.54
C ILE A 89 3.89 8.27 4.48
N GLY A 90 4.23 7.83 3.28
CA GLY A 90 5.18 6.77 3.04
C GLY A 90 6.18 7.11 1.96
N PHE A 91 7.39 6.60 2.10
CA PHE A 91 8.41 6.61 1.07
C PHE A 91 8.94 5.19 0.88
N ALA A 92 9.08 4.77 -0.36
CA ALA A 92 9.76 3.53 -0.72
C ALA A 92 10.85 3.76 -1.76
N ALA A 93 11.93 3.01 -1.63
CA ALA A 93 12.97 2.87 -2.63
C ALA A 93 13.02 1.40 -3.08
N GLU A 94 12.87 1.19 -4.39
CA GLU A 94 12.77 -0.11 -5.03
C GLU A 94 13.93 -0.28 -6.01
N ARG A 95 14.66 -1.39 -5.90
CA ARG A 95 15.65 -1.83 -6.89
C ARG A 95 15.05 -2.96 -7.71
N ILE A 96 15.00 -2.77 -9.01
CA ILE A 96 14.51 -3.76 -9.98
C ILE A 96 15.71 -4.22 -10.81
N GLY A 97 16.09 -5.49 -10.71
CA GLY A 97 17.09 -6.11 -11.58
C GLY A 97 16.56 -6.25 -13.00
N LEU A 98 17.31 -5.72 -13.96
CA LEU A 98 16.97 -5.74 -15.39
C LEU A 98 17.55 -6.96 -16.12
N ASP A 99 18.47 -7.67 -15.47
CA ASP A 99 19.01 -8.95 -15.92
C ASP A 99 19.76 -8.83 -17.26
N ASP A 100 19.38 -9.57 -18.30
CA ASP A 100 19.99 -9.61 -19.64
C ASP A 100 19.70 -8.37 -20.50
N TRP A 101 18.73 -7.55 -20.09
CA TRP A 101 18.31 -6.37 -20.83
C TRP A 101 19.44 -5.39 -21.22
N PRO A 102 20.43 -5.08 -20.35
CA PRO A 102 21.55 -4.22 -20.72
C PRO A 102 22.40 -4.77 -21.86
N ASP A 103 22.58 -6.11 -21.89
CA ASP A 103 23.34 -6.78 -22.95
C ASP A 103 22.58 -6.73 -24.28
N GLU A 104 21.25 -6.87 -24.25
CA GLU A 104 20.40 -6.70 -25.42
C GLU A 104 20.46 -5.26 -25.97
N VAL A 105 20.43 -4.25 -25.09
CA VAL A 105 20.56 -2.83 -25.48
C VAL A 105 21.92 -2.56 -26.10
N PHE A 106 22.99 -3.10 -25.50
CA PHE A 106 24.34 -2.96 -26.02
C PHE A 106 24.47 -3.55 -27.44
N GLN A 107 23.92 -4.74 -27.66
CA GLN A 107 23.92 -5.38 -28.98
C GLN A 107 23.07 -4.61 -30.00
N ALA A 108 21.87 -4.18 -29.62
CA ALA A 108 20.94 -3.48 -30.49
C ALA A 108 21.43 -2.08 -30.92
N THR A 109 22.24 -1.42 -30.09
CA THR A 109 22.81 -0.09 -30.37
C THR A 109 24.17 -0.16 -31.10
N GLY A 110 24.58 -1.34 -31.57
CA GLY A 110 25.85 -1.54 -32.28
C GLY A 110 27.06 -1.38 -31.37
N ALA A 111 26.98 -1.88 -30.14
CA ALA A 111 28.00 -1.75 -29.10
C ALA A 111 28.27 -0.28 -28.66
N GLY A 112 27.30 0.62 -28.86
CA GLY A 112 27.45 2.05 -28.64
C GLY A 112 26.89 2.57 -27.32
N LEU A 113 25.94 1.87 -26.70
CA LEU A 113 25.27 2.31 -25.47
C LEU A 113 25.40 1.25 -24.37
N THR A 114 25.91 1.67 -23.20
CA THR A 114 25.92 0.86 -21.98
C THR A 114 24.88 1.42 -21.02
N VAL A 115 24.01 0.56 -20.52
CA VAL A 115 22.97 0.89 -19.53
C VAL A 115 23.20 0.12 -18.24
N LYS A 116 22.57 0.57 -17.15
CA LYS A 116 22.66 -0.11 -15.85
C LYS A 116 21.88 -1.44 -15.87
N ASP A 117 22.33 -2.38 -15.06
CA ASP A 117 21.70 -3.69 -14.81
C ASP A 117 20.54 -3.65 -13.82
N TYR A 118 20.23 -2.46 -13.28
CA TYR A 118 19.08 -2.24 -12.43
C TYR A 118 18.42 -0.89 -12.70
N ALA A 119 17.13 -0.82 -12.39
CA ALA A 119 16.38 0.43 -12.26
C ALA A 119 16.11 0.72 -10.79
N LEU A 120 16.29 1.98 -10.39
CA LEU A 120 15.83 2.47 -9.09
C LEU A 120 14.50 3.21 -9.29
N VAL A 121 13.48 2.76 -8.58
CA VAL A 121 12.17 3.40 -8.56
C VAL A 121 11.91 3.87 -7.14
N TYR A 122 11.49 5.12 -7.03
CA TYR A 122 11.10 5.72 -5.77
C TYR A 122 9.60 5.95 -5.78
N ASN A 123 8.97 5.73 -4.63
CA ASN A 123 7.54 5.89 -4.47
C ASN A 123 7.24 6.74 -3.24
N LEU A 124 6.47 7.80 -3.44
CA LEU A 124 5.90 8.62 -2.39
C LEU A 124 4.40 8.29 -2.28
N ASN A 125 4.01 7.80 -1.12
CA ASN A 125 2.66 7.38 -0.82
C ASN A 125 2.03 8.37 0.16
N THR A 126 0.79 8.78 -0.08
CA THR A 126 0.00 9.53 0.90
C THR A 126 -1.41 8.95 0.96
N ARG A 127 -1.89 8.64 2.16
CA ARG A 127 -3.18 7.99 2.37
C ARG A 127 -3.93 8.67 3.50
N VAL A 128 -5.26 8.74 3.36
CA VAL A 128 -6.15 9.32 4.36
C VAL A 128 -7.28 8.33 4.63
N ASN A 129 -7.38 7.87 5.87
CA ASN A 129 -8.51 7.07 6.33
C ASN A 129 -9.72 7.99 6.52
N LEU A 130 -10.70 7.86 5.62
CA LEU A 130 -11.90 8.69 5.55
C LEU A 130 -13.01 8.12 6.44
N VAL A 131 -13.12 6.79 6.50
CA VAL A 131 -14.13 6.09 7.30
C VAL A 131 -13.42 4.98 8.06
N LYS A 132 -13.43 5.06 9.39
CA LYS A 132 -12.93 3.97 10.23
C LYS A 132 -13.92 2.80 10.19
N GLU A 133 -13.41 1.59 10.29
CA GLU A 133 -14.25 0.41 10.46
C GLU A 133 -15.21 0.59 11.64
N GLY A 134 -16.47 0.19 11.47
CA GLY A 134 -17.50 0.33 12.50
C GLY A 134 -18.04 1.76 12.72
N SER A 135 -17.67 2.73 11.87
CA SER A 135 -18.16 4.12 11.98
C SER A 135 -19.70 4.23 11.85
N PHE A 136 -20.25 5.38 12.27
CA PHE A 136 -21.67 5.72 12.16
C PHE A 136 -22.62 4.81 12.93
N ASP A 137 -22.18 4.27 14.07
CA ASP A 137 -22.93 3.29 14.87
C ASP A 137 -23.35 2.05 14.06
N CYS A 138 -22.60 1.73 13.00
CA CYS A 138 -22.84 0.62 12.09
C CYS A 138 -21.67 -0.37 12.18
N PRO A 139 -21.80 -1.46 12.97
CA PRO A 139 -20.69 -2.40 13.19
C PRO A 139 -20.10 -3.04 11.92
N TRP A 140 -20.89 -3.11 10.84
CA TRP A 140 -20.47 -3.67 9.55
C TRP A 140 -19.82 -2.64 8.61
N MET A 141 -19.76 -1.36 9.00
CA MET A 141 -19.21 -0.30 8.16
C MET A 141 -17.75 -0.60 7.83
N PRO A 142 -17.38 -0.77 6.54
CA PRO A 142 -16.00 -1.05 6.18
C PRO A 142 -15.12 0.17 6.39
N ALA A 143 -13.82 -0.08 6.60
CA ALA A 143 -12.83 0.99 6.51
C ALA A 143 -12.72 1.49 5.06
N ILE A 144 -12.66 2.82 4.89
CA ILE A 144 -12.47 3.46 3.57
C ILE A 144 -11.29 4.42 3.66
N THR A 145 -10.27 4.15 2.86
CA THR A 145 -9.05 4.97 2.76
C THR A 145 -8.84 5.41 1.33
N LEU A 146 -8.58 6.71 1.17
CA LEU A 146 -8.20 7.30 -0.12
C LEU A 146 -6.68 7.46 -0.15
N GLY A 147 -6.05 7.13 -1.27
CA GLY A 147 -4.60 7.20 -1.43
C GLY A 147 -4.17 7.86 -2.73
N ALA A 148 -3.01 8.50 -2.69
CA ALA A 148 -2.26 8.97 -3.85
C ALA A 148 -0.86 8.34 -3.81
N HIS A 149 -0.35 8.00 -5.00
CA HIS A 149 0.93 7.34 -5.20
C HIS A 149 1.68 8.10 -6.28
N PHE A 150 2.88 8.59 -5.96
CA PHE A 150 3.74 9.27 -6.91
C PHE A 150 5.03 8.48 -7.07
N LYS A 151 5.25 7.98 -8.29
CA LYS A 151 6.41 7.17 -8.63
C LYS A 151 7.32 7.93 -9.58
N TRP A 152 8.62 7.83 -9.35
CA TRP A 152 9.63 8.33 -10.26
C TRP A 152 10.83 7.40 -10.27
N ASN A 153 11.59 7.40 -11.35
CA ASN A 153 12.90 6.78 -11.40
C ASN A 153 13.96 7.84 -11.61
N ASP A 154 15.15 7.62 -11.06
CA ASP A 154 16.31 8.37 -11.53
C ASP A 154 16.64 7.83 -12.92
N GLN A 155 16.62 8.75 -13.89
CA GLN A 155 16.77 8.45 -15.30
C GLN A 155 18.05 7.65 -15.57
N LEU A 156 17.92 6.67 -16.47
CA LEU A 156 19.03 6.14 -17.27
C LEU A 156 19.83 7.28 -17.90
#